data_AF-A0A2A6QWG5-F1
#
_entry.id   AF-A0A2A6QWG5-F1
#
_cell.length_a   1.000
_cell.length_b   1.000
_cell.length_c   1.000
_cell.angle_alpha   90.00
_cell.angle_beta   90.00
_cell.angle_gamma   90.00
#
_symmetry.space_group_name_H-M   'P 1'
#
loop_
_entity.id
_entity.type
_entity.pdbx_description
1 polymer ?
#
loop_
_entity_poly.entity_id
_entity_poly.type
_entity_poly.pdbx_seq_one_letter_code
_entity_poly.pdbx_strand_id
1 'polypeptide(L)'
;MRQSYYRALALTMTVLLQSASGLSSSAFGQTARPVPENAQASRYGSGWTCNGGFRRQDDTCFEVQLPDNAFLTNSSFGNGWDCHYGFLEKGDQCLTVQIPTNAYLDPSSGDRWRCLRGYRQTNVGCDLIKVPEKAFLSDTTTGSGWECERGYRATQQACLELELPAHAYLTTGGNEWRCDRGFEKKDQACVAVQVPENAIFVDTPHGQKWKCDRGFETRSNQCLQVKLPENAHLNSAGDGWDCNRPYQLRSGACMSD
;
A
#
# COMPACT_ATOMS: atom_id res chain seq x y z
N MET A 1 54.48 -19.53 32.97
CA MET A 1 54.87 -18.35 33.76
C MET A 1 53.57 -17.71 34.21
N ARG A 2 53.10 -17.90 35.45
CA ARG A 2 53.47 -17.15 36.69
C ARG A 2 53.50 -15.64 36.43
N GLN A 3 52.83 -14.74 37.15
CA GLN A 3 52.04 -14.83 38.39
C GLN A 3 51.20 -13.55 38.51
N SER A 4 50.03 -13.69 39.16
CA SER A 4 49.26 -12.68 39.89
C SER A 4 50.12 -11.75 40.76
N TYR A 5 49.67 -10.54 41.11
CA TYR A 5 49.50 -10.13 42.52
C TYR A 5 48.54 -8.95 42.68
N TYR A 6 47.53 -9.20 43.51
CA TYR A 6 46.57 -8.28 44.12
C TYR A 6 47.25 -7.34 45.14
N ARG A 7 46.61 -6.19 45.40
CA ARG A 7 46.55 -5.66 46.78
C ARG A 7 45.12 -5.29 47.12
N ALA A 8 44.58 -6.06 48.06
CA ALA A 8 43.36 -5.82 48.79
C ALA A 8 43.62 -4.84 49.95
N LEU A 9 42.59 -4.08 50.31
CA LEU A 9 42.45 -3.52 51.65
C LEU A 9 40.97 -3.61 52.03
N ALA A 10 40.70 -4.48 52.99
CA ALA A 10 39.40 -4.73 53.59
C ALA A 10 39.29 -3.91 54.89
N LEU A 11 38.09 -3.43 55.23
CA LEU A 11 37.70 -3.13 56.61
C LEU A 11 36.17 -3.17 56.79
N THR A 12 35.72 -4.33 57.30
CA THR A 12 34.77 -4.54 58.42
C THR A 12 33.41 -3.83 58.48
N MET A 13 32.38 -4.62 58.14
CA MET A 13 31.12 -4.93 58.87
C MET A 13 30.69 -4.08 60.09
N THR A 14 29.46 -3.55 60.04
CA THR A 14 28.48 -3.60 61.16
C THR A 14 27.05 -3.65 60.61
N VAL A 15 26.30 -4.66 61.04
CA VAL A 15 24.86 -4.84 60.79
C VAL A 15 24.12 -4.48 62.09
N LEU A 16 23.09 -3.64 62.01
CA LEU A 16 22.09 -3.46 63.05
C LEU A 16 20.69 -3.40 62.41
N LEU A 17 19.81 -4.24 62.94
CA LEU A 17 18.51 -4.64 62.42
C LEU A 17 17.37 -3.84 63.10
N GLN A 18 16.31 -3.57 62.31
CA GLN A 18 14.89 -3.39 62.67
C GLN A 18 14.38 -2.03 63.19
N SER A 19 13.41 -1.40 62.50
CA SER A 19 11.97 -1.67 62.71
C SER A 19 11.04 -0.78 61.84
N ALA A 20 10.04 -1.47 61.27
CA ALA A 20 8.66 -1.12 60.91
C ALA A 20 8.15 0.31 60.60
N SER A 21 7.28 0.34 59.59
CA SER A 21 6.06 1.17 59.44
C SER A 21 6.19 2.47 58.64
N GLY A 22 5.61 2.45 57.44
CA GLY A 22 5.26 3.66 56.70
C GLY A 22 5.17 3.43 55.20
N LEU A 23 4.14 2.74 54.72
CA LEU A 23 3.67 2.94 53.34
C LEU A 23 3.10 4.35 53.27
N SER A 24 3.98 5.35 53.15
CA SER A 24 3.58 6.66 52.66
C SER A 24 3.37 6.48 51.16
N SER A 25 2.12 6.30 50.78
CA SER A 25 1.66 6.63 49.43
C SER A 25 1.98 8.10 49.23
N SER A 26 3.20 8.41 48.78
CA SER A 26 3.48 9.67 48.13
C SER A 26 2.67 9.65 46.85
N ALA A 27 1.41 10.06 46.95
CA ALA A 27 0.71 10.63 45.83
C ALA A 27 1.56 11.83 45.40
N PHE A 28 2.45 11.61 44.43
CA PHE A 28 2.98 12.69 43.63
C PHE A 28 1.77 13.28 42.91
N GLY A 29 1.08 14.21 43.58
CA GLY A 29 0.32 15.22 42.89
C GLY A 29 1.32 15.85 41.95
N GLN A 30 1.17 15.62 40.65
CA GLN A 30 1.94 16.33 39.64
C GLN A 30 1.64 17.81 39.89
N THR A 31 2.55 18.52 40.55
CA THR A 31 2.51 19.97 40.57
C THR A 31 2.47 20.38 39.12
N ALA A 32 1.35 20.97 38.69
CA ALA A 32 1.22 21.47 37.33
C ALA A 32 2.42 22.41 37.12
N ARG A 33 3.31 22.05 36.20
CA ARG A 33 4.48 22.89 35.90
C ARG A 33 3.94 24.28 35.57
N PRO A 34 4.48 25.35 36.16
CA PRO A 34 4.01 26.69 35.87
C PRO A 34 4.11 26.94 34.36
N VAL A 35 3.06 27.55 33.79
CA VAL A 35 3.04 27.90 32.37
C VAL A 35 4.13 28.97 32.16
N PRO A 36 5.11 28.74 31.27
CA PRO A 36 6.18 29.70 31.03
C PRO A 36 5.67 30.96 30.32
N GLU A 37 6.49 32.00 30.29
CA GLU A 37 6.18 33.23 29.54
C GLU A 37 5.97 32.92 28.06
N ASN A 38 5.04 33.65 27.42
CA ASN A 38 4.64 33.44 26.02
C ASN A 38 4.05 32.04 25.72
N ALA A 39 3.49 31.38 26.73
CA ALA A 39 2.74 30.14 26.60
C ALA A 39 1.34 30.25 27.20
N GLN A 40 0.45 29.38 26.72
CA GLN A 40 -0.89 29.18 27.26
C GLN A 40 -1.06 27.73 27.71
N ALA A 41 -1.79 27.52 28.80
CA ALA A 41 -2.11 26.18 29.29
C ALA A 41 -2.91 25.39 28.23
N SER A 42 -2.59 24.11 28.07
CA SER A 42 -3.37 23.23 27.20
C SER A 42 -4.80 23.14 27.71
N ARG A 43 -5.76 23.14 26.77
CA ARG A 43 -7.18 22.92 27.11
C ARG A 43 -7.42 21.53 27.69
N TYR A 44 -6.57 20.56 27.34
CA TYR A 44 -6.67 19.17 27.80
C TYR A 44 -5.29 18.67 28.29
N GLY A 45 -5.23 18.15 29.51
CA GLY A 45 -4.01 17.63 30.15
C GLY A 45 -3.18 18.67 30.91
N SER A 46 -2.04 18.25 31.46
CA SER A 46 -1.13 19.07 32.28
C SER A 46 -0.02 19.80 31.48
N GLY A 47 -0.20 19.94 30.16
CA GLY A 47 0.75 20.57 29.25
C GLY A 47 0.46 22.05 28.96
N TRP A 48 1.34 22.69 28.21
CA TRP A 48 1.18 24.04 27.67
C TRP A 48 1.64 24.10 26.21
N THR A 49 1.20 25.12 25.48
CA THR A 49 1.60 25.40 24.10
C THR A 49 2.07 26.84 24.01
N CYS A 50 3.08 27.11 23.18
CA CYS A 50 3.51 28.49 22.96
C CYS A 50 2.41 29.30 22.27
N ASN A 51 2.36 30.59 22.57
CA ASN A 51 1.51 31.55 21.89
C ASN A 51 1.95 31.71 20.42
N GLY A 52 1.07 32.20 19.56
CA GLY A 52 1.41 32.44 18.14
C GLY A 52 2.62 33.37 18.01
N GLY A 53 3.55 33.02 17.12
CA GLY A 53 4.84 33.73 16.98
C GLY A 53 5.94 33.25 17.93
N PHE A 54 5.67 32.25 18.78
CA PHE A 54 6.65 31.65 19.67
C PHE A 54 6.74 30.13 19.44
N ARG A 55 7.97 29.61 19.49
CA ARG A 55 8.26 28.18 19.35
C ARG A 55 8.83 27.62 20.63
N ARG A 56 8.55 26.34 20.90
CA ARG A 56 9.01 25.66 22.09
C ARG A 56 10.46 25.22 21.93
N GLN A 57 11.30 25.61 22.89
CA GLN A 57 12.62 25.06 23.08
C GLN A 57 12.76 24.73 24.57
N ASP A 58 12.86 23.43 24.87
CA ASP A 58 12.82 22.87 26.22
C ASP A 58 11.56 23.28 27.01
N ASP A 59 11.74 23.93 28.16
CA ASP A 59 10.68 24.42 29.05
C ASP A 59 10.39 25.92 28.85
N THR A 60 10.76 26.48 27.68
CA THR A 60 10.63 27.91 27.34
C THR A 60 10.07 28.13 25.93
N CYS A 61 9.41 29.27 25.73
CA CYS A 61 8.93 29.74 24.44
C CYS A 61 9.83 30.86 23.92
N PHE A 62 10.50 30.63 22.81
CA PHE A 62 11.33 31.64 22.14
C PHE A 62 10.57 32.28 21.00
N GLU A 63 10.76 33.58 20.83
CA GLU A 63 10.22 34.32 19.70
C GLU A 63 10.78 33.76 18.39
N VAL A 64 9.89 33.54 17.43
CA VAL A 64 10.23 33.04 16.11
C VAL A 64 10.87 34.17 15.31
N GLN A 65 12.15 34.03 14.97
CA GLN A 65 12.82 34.93 14.03
C GLN A 65 12.31 34.62 12.61
N LEU A 66 11.56 35.55 12.03
CA LEU A 66 10.94 35.38 10.72
C LEU A 66 11.91 35.86 9.62
N PRO A 67 12.43 34.98 8.77
CA PRO A 67 13.28 35.39 7.65
C PRO A 67 12.45 36.05 6.53
N ASP A 68 13.14 36.74 5.61
CA ASP A 68 12.51 37.28 4.40
C ASP A 68 11.80 36.17 3.61
N ASN A 69 10.62 36.48 3.08
CA ASN A 69 9.76 35.56 2.32
C ASN A 69 9.19 34.37 3.12
N ALA A 70 9.05 34.51 4.43
CA ALA A 70 8.38 33.53 5.29
C ALA A 70 7.13 34.10 5.97
N PHE A 71 6.26 33.21 6.43
CA PHE A 71 5.12 33.53 7.30
C PHE A 71 5.10 32.65 8.54
N LEU A 72 4.52 33.16 9.62
CA LEU A 72 4.39 32.42 10.88
C LEU A 72 3.39 31.26 10.72
N THR A 73 3.78 30.11 11.24
CA THR A 73 2.87 28.97 11.41
C THR A 73 2.32 28.98 12.83
N ASN A 74 1.12 28.43 13.02
CA ASN A 74 0.57 28.20 14.37
C ASN A 74 1.19 26.97 15.07
N SER A 75 2.31 26.45 14.57
CA SER A 75 3.00 25.30 15.15
C SER A 75 3.95 25.75 16.26
N SER A 76 3.79 25.18 17.45
CA SER A 76 4.77 25.36 18.55
C SER A 76 6.00 24.45 18.40
N PHE A 77 6.05 23.59 17.38
CA PHE A 77 7.16 22.69 17.07
C PHE A 77 7.83 23.07 15.74
N GLY A 78 9.12 22.77 15.59
CA GLY A 78 9.91 23.12 14.40
C GLY A 78 10.40 24.58 14.42
N ASN A 79 10.52 25.18 13.23
CA ASN A 79 11.00 26.56 13.08
C ASN A 79 9.92 27.61 13.45
N GLY A 80 8.64 27.21 13.46
CA GLY A 80 7.53 28.11 13.76
C GLY A 80 7.16 29.05 12.60
N TRP A 81 7.83 28.94 11.46
CA TRP A 81 7.53 29.62 10.22
C TRP A 81 7.60 28.65 9.04
N ASP A 82 7.01 29.06 7.93
CA ASP A 82 7.06 28.36 6.64
C ASP A 82 7.29 29.38 5.52
N CYS A 83 7.86 28.93 4.39
CA CYS A 83 8.18 29.80 3.28
C CYS A 83 6.93 30.18 2.47
N HIS A 84 6.90 31.40 1.96
CA HIS A 84 5.88 31.80 0.99
C HIS A 84 5.97 30.95 -0.29
N TYR A 85 4.84 30.86 -0.99
CA TYR A 85 4.77 30.20 -2.29
C TYR A 85 5.82 30.76 -3.25
N GLY A 86 6.65 29.90 -3.82
CA GLY A 86 7.80 30.25 -4.67
C GLY A 86 9.14 30.28 -3.94
N PHE A 87 9.17 29.95 -2.65
CA PHE A 87 10.38 29.91 -1.85
C PHE A 87 10.57 28.55 -1.19
N LEU A 88 11.83 28.11 -1.11
CA LEU A 88 12.26 26.85 -0.52
C LEU A 88 13.06 27.14 0.76
N GLU A 89 12.78 26.37 1.80
CA GLU A 89 13.54 26.41 3.05
C GLU A 89 14.98 25.88 2.83
N LYS A 90 15.97 26.72 3.15
CA LYS A 90 17.38 26.33 3.14
C LYS A 90 18.09 26.90 4.36
N GLY A 91 18.14 26.09 5.43
CA GLY A 91 18.60 26.57 6.74
C GLY A 91 17.58 27.55 7.32
N ASP A 92 18.05 28.65 7.90
CA ASP A 92 17.17 29.66 8.50
C ASP A 92 16.68 30.72 7.50
N GLN A 93 16.53 30.35 6.22
CA GLN A 93 16.16 31.27 5.14
C GLN A 93 15.20 30.64 4.14
N CYS A 94 14.35 31.48 3.56
CA CYS A 94 13.51 31.15 2.40
C CYS A 94 14.15 31.71 1.13
N LEU A 95 14.69 30.81 0.30
CA LEU A 95 15.33 31.18 -0.96
C LEU A 95 14.38 30.97 -2.13
N THR A 96 14.44 31.83 -3.15
CA THR A 96 13.57 31.69 -4.32
C THR A 96 13.83 30.36 -5.03
N VAL A 97 12.76 29.66 -5.39
CA VAL A 97 12.83 28.43 -6.17
C VAL A 97 13.32 28.77 -7.58
N GLN A 98 14.44 28.18 -7.99
CA GLN A 98 14.96 28.30 -9.34
C GLN A 98 14.20 27.36 -10.27
N ILE A 99 13.42 27.92 -11.20
CA ILE A 99 12.61 27.16 -12.14
C ILE A 99 13.36 27.05 -13.47
N PRO A 100 13.76 25.84 -13.91
CA PRO A 100 14.46 25.65 -15.18
C PRO A 100 13.53 25.86 -16.38
N THR A 101 14.10 25.99 -17.58
CA THR A 101 13.34 26.02 -18.83
C THR A 101 12.45 24.78 -18.96
N ASN A 102 11.23 24.97 -19.47
CA ASN A 102 10.20 23.93 -19.60
C ASN A 102 9.69 23.35 -18.27
N ALA A 103 9.81 24.09 -17.18
CA ALA A 103 9.22 23.77 -15.88
C ALA A 103 8.28 24.88 -15.38
N TYR A 104 7.48 24.53 -14.38
CA TYR A 104 6.60 25.44 -13.66
C TYR A 104 6.61 25.10 -12.16
N LEU A 105 6.27 26.07 -11.33
CA LEU A 105 6.20 25.87 -9.88
C LEU A 105 5.01 24.95 -9.53
N ASP A 106 5.23 23.98 -8.66
CA ASP A 106 4.21 23.03 -8.24
C ASP A 106 3.08 23.76 -7.49
N PRO A 107 1.84 23.80 -8.02
CA PRO A 107 0.73 24.49 -7.38
C PRO A 107 0.35 23.92 -6.02
N SER A 108 0.67 22.65 -5.75
CA SER A 108 0.28 21.95 -4.53
C SER A 108 1.18 22.22 -3.32
N SER A 109 2.39 22.69 -3.57
CA SER A 109 3.43 22.78 -2.52
C SER A 109 4.20 24.08 -2.56
N GLY A 110 4.42 24.67 -3.74
CA GLY A 110 5.02 26.00 -3.86
C GLY A 110 6.51 26.08 -3.57
N ASP A 111 7.16 25.00 -3.16
CA ASP A 111 8.59 24.91 -2.84
C ASP A 111 9.38 24.06 -3.85
N ARG A 112 8.67 23.35 -4.74
CA ARG A 112 9.21 22.49 -5.79
C ARG A 112 8.62 22.84 -7.15
N TRP A 113 9.27 22.37 -8.21
CA TRP A 113 8.83 22.56 -9.59
C TRP A 113 8.49 21.23 -10.25
N ARG A 114 7.70 21.30 -11.33
CA ARG A 114 7.35 20.18 -12.21
C ARG A 114 7.64 20.55 -13.65
N CYS A 115 7.94 19.56 -14.48
CA CYS A 115 8.08 19.77 -15.91
C CYS A 115 6.74 20.04 -16.57
N LEU A 116 6.73 20.91 -17.58
CA LEU A 116 5.59 21.11 -18.47
C LEU A 116 5.20 19.79 -19.15
N ARG A 117 3.93 19.67 -19.56
CA ARG A 117 3.46 18.52 -20.34
C ARG A 117 4.37 18.31 -21.56
N GLY A 118 4.80 17.06 -21.77
CA GLY A 118 5.72 16.73 -22.85
C GLY A 118 7.20 16.81 -22.48
N TYR A 119 7.51 17.12 -21.22
CA TYR A 119 8.88 17.14 -20.71
C TYR A 119 9.03 16.22 -19.50
N ARG A 120 10.20 15.60 -19.37
CA ARG A 120 10.56 14.71 -18.26
C ARG A 120 11.64 15.32 -17.40
N GLN A 121 11.56 15.09 -16.10
CA GLN A 121 12.55 15.58 -15.14
C GLN A 121 13.88 14.83 -15.28
N THR A 122 14.97 15.58 -15.32
CA THR A 122 16.35 15.09 -15.29
C THR A 122 17.14 15.81 -14.19
N ASN A 123 18.41 15.43 -13.99
CA ASN A 123 19.26 16.03 -12.96
C ASN A 123 19.48 17.55 -13.14
N VAL A 124 19.30 18.06 -14.36
CA VAL A 124 19.60 19.46 -14.73
C VAL A 124 18.36 20.25 -15.12
N GLY A 125 17.19 19.64 -15.26
CA GLY A 125 15.96 20.33 -15.64
C GLY A 125 14.92 19.43 -16.28
N CYS A 126 14.34 19.90 -17.38
CA CYS A 126 13.23 19.26 -18.07
C CYS A 126 13.58 19.01 -19.55
N ASP A 127 13.76 17.74 -19.90
CA ASP A 127 14.08 17.31 -21.26
C ASP A 127 12.80 16.96 -22.04
N LEU A 128 12.76 17.28 -23.33
CA LEU A 128 11.64 16.94 -24.20
C LEU A 128 11.46 15.42 -24.30
N ILE A 129 10.23 14.95 -24.11
CA ILE A 129 9.85 13.55 -24.32
C ILE A 129 9.74 13.31 -25.83
N LYS A 130 10.59 12.41 -26.33
CA LYS A 130 10.48 11.91 -27.71
C LYS A 130 9.36 10.88 -27.77
N VAL A 131 8.25 11.27 -28.39
CA VAL A 131 7.10 10.38 -28.61
C VAL A 131 7.33 9.61 -29.92
N PRO A 132 7.38 8.26 -29.89
CA PRO A 132 7.53 7.47 -31.10
C PRO A 132 6.24 7.45 -31.95
N GLU A 133 6.30 6.90 -33.16
CA GLU A 133 5.10 6.65 -33.96
C GLU A 133 4.13 5.72 -33.21
N LYS A 134 2.82 5.93 -33.42
CA LYS A 134 1.74 5.17 -32.78
C LYS A 134 1.73 5.30 -31.24
N ALA A 135 2.18 6.45 -30.73
CA ALA A 135 2.17 6.80 -29.33
C ALA A 135 1.64 8.21 -29.10
N PHE A 136 1.21 8.48 -27.88
CA PHE A 136 0.76 9.78 -27.42
C PHE A 136 1.37 10.12 -26.05
N LEU A 137 1.41 11.41 -25.71
CA LEU A 137 1.91 11.86 -24.41
C LEU A 137 1.01 11.37 -23.28
N SER A 138 1.61 10.65 -22.33
CA SER A 138 0.93 10.22 -21.11
C SER A 138 0.83 11.37 -20.12
N ASP A 139 -0.24 11.38 -19.32
CA ASP A 139 -0.39 12.28 -18.19
C ASP A 139 0.35 11.79 -16.94
N THR A 140 0.89 10.57 -16.99
CA THR A 140 1.65 10.00 -15.88
C THR A 140 3.05 10.63 -15.81
N THR A 141 3.46 11.01 -14.60
CA THR A 141 4.78 11.59 -14.34
C THR A 141 5.87 10.53 -14.18
N THR A 142 5.54 9.25 -14.37
CA THR A 142 6.43 8.11 -14.16
C THR A 142 6.64 7.35 -15.47
N GLY A 143 7.80 6.72 -15.63
CA GLY A 143 8.11 5.92 -16.82
C GLY A 143 8.55 6.74 -18.04
N SER A 144 8.12 6.33 -19.22
CA SER A 144 8.52 6.89 -20.52
C SER A 144 7.90 8.27 -20.83
N GLY A 145 6.80 8.63 -20.14
CA GLY A 145 6.04 9.85 -20.39
C GLY A 145 5.20 9.82 -21.68
N TRP A 146 5.06 8.64 -22.29
CA TRP A 146 4.20 8.37 -23.42
C TRP A 146 3.59 6.97 -23.31
N GLU A 147 2.43 6.80 -23.93
CA GLU A 147 1.70 5.55 -24.02
C GLU A 147 1.41 5.21 -25.48
N CYS A 148 1.29 3.92 -25.79
CA CYS A 148 0.98 3.48 -27.13
C CYS A 148 -0.50 3.67 -27.45
N GLU A 149 -0.79 3.96 -28.73
CA GLU A 149 -2.14 3.89 -29.27
C GLU A 149 -2.74 2.49 -29.04
N ARG A 150 -4.08 2.44 -28.93
CA ARG A 150 -4.81 1.18 -28.78
C ARG A 150 -4.46 0.23 -29.95
N GLY A 151 -4.11 -1.01 -29.63
CA GLY A 151 -3.64 -2.00 -30.60
C GLY A 151 -2.12 -2.09 -30.66
N TYR A 152 -1.39 -1.28 -29.91
CA TYR A 152 0.06 -1.32 -29.84
C TYR A 152 0.54 -1.55 -28.40
N ARG A 153 1.67 -2.23 -28.27
CA ARG A 153 2.35 -2.46 -26.98
C ARG A 153 3.67 -1.69 -26.90
N ALA A 154 3.95 -1.17 -25.72
CA ALA A 154 5.18 -0.44 -25.47
C ALA A 154 6.39 -1.38 -25.43
N THR A 155 7.46 -0.96 -26.11
CA THR A 155 8.82 -1.44 -25.92
C THR A 155 9.68 -0.31 -25.38
N GLN A 156 10.99 -0.51 -25.20
CA GLN A 156 11.86 0.51 -24.60
C GLN A 156 11.82 1.86 -25.35
N GLN A 157 11.62 1.87 -26.67
CA GLN A 157 11.70 3.09 -27.49
C GLN A 157 10.63 3.18 -28.60
N ALA A 158 9.70 2.24 -28.68
CA ALA A 158 8.72 2.21 -29.76
C ALA A 158 7.42 1.50 -29.33
N CYS A 159 6.37 1.72 -30.12
CA CYS A 159 5.11 0.99 -30.05
C CYS A 159 5.07 -0.06 -31.14
N LEU A 160 4.94 -1.33 -30.74
CA LEU A 160 4.81 -2.45 -31.68
C LEU A 160 3.36 -2.86 -31.78
N GLU A 161 2.89 -3.09 -33.00
CA GLU A 161 1.52 -3.54 -33.26
C GLU A 161 1.28 -4.91 -32.60
N LEU A 162 0.09 -5.07 -32.03
CA LEU A 162 -0.36 -6.34 -31.48
C LEU A 162 -0.96 -7.18 -32.60
N GLU A 163 -0.35 -8.33 -32.85
CA GLU A 163 -0.95 -9.36 -33.69
C GLU A 163 -2.04 -10.08 -32.90
N LEU A 164 -3.28 -9.99 -33.37
CA LEU A 164 -4.43 -10.66 -32.76
C LEU A 164 -4.68 -11.99 -33.48
N PRO A 165 -4.57 -13.14 -32.79
CA PRO A 165 -4.99 -14.41 -33.36
C PRO A 165 -6.51 -14.44 -33.55
N ALA A 166 -6.99 -15.43 -34.30
CA ALA A 166 -8.43 -15.69 -34.39
C ALA A 166 -9.03 -15.90 -32.99
N HIS A 167 -10.26 -15.40 -32.79
CA HIS A 167 -10.97 -15.44 -31.51
C HIS A 167 -10.31 -14.64 -30.37
N ALA A 168 -9.60 -13.57 -30.71
CA ALA A 168 -9.03 -12.63 -29.74
C ALA A 168 -9.57 -11.21 -29.94
N TYR A 169 -9.62 -10.46 -28.84
CA TYR A 169 -9.99 -9.05 -28.81
C TYR A 169 -9.04 -8.27 -27.90
N LEU A 170 -8.91 -6.96 -28.17
CA LEU A 170 -8.09 -6.05 -27.35
C LEU A 170 -8.73 -5.81 -25.98
N THR A 171 -7.93 -5.83 -24.91
CA THR A 171 -8.38 -5.46 -23.56
C THR A 171 -8.85 -4.00 -23.50
N THR A 172 -9.47 -3.59 -22.40
CA THR A 172 -9.83 -2.18 -22.18
C THR A 172 -8.61 -1.26 -22.27
N GLY A 173 -7.46 -1.68 -21.72
CA GLY A 173 -6.20 -0.94 -21.82
C GLY A 173 -5.65 -0.86 -23.24
N GLY A 174 -6.03 -1.79 -24.14
CA GLY A 174 -5.68 -1.73 -25.56
C GLY A 174 -4.23 -2.08 -25.89
N ASN A 175 -3.41 -2.33 -24.88
CA ASN A 175 -2.00 -2.76 -24.97
C ASN A 175 -1.82 -4.28 -24.83
N GLU A 176 -2.92 -5.01 -24.65
CA GLU A 176 -2.96 -6.47 -24.54
C GLU A 176 -4.21 -7.01 -25.25
N TRP A 177 -4.23 -8.32 -25.48
CA TRP A 177 -5.40 -9.04 -26.01
C TRP A 177 -5.82 -10.18 -25.10
N ARG A 178 -7.10 -10.55 -25.19
CA ARG A 178 -7.72 -11.69 -24.52
C ARG A 178 -8.52 -12.51 -25.52
N CYS A 179 -8.75 -13.78 -25.19
CA CYS A 179 -9.59 -14.64 -26.00
C CYS A 179 -11.07 -14.36 -25.79
N ASP A 180 -11.85 -14.50 -26.86
CA ASP A 180 -13.30 -14.49 -26.83
C ASP A 180 -13.85 -15.50 -25.81
N ARG A 181 -15.07 -15.25 -25.34
CA ARG A 181 -15.74 -16.19 -24.44
C ARG A 181 -15.86 -17.56 -25.09
N GLY A 182 -15.50 -18.61 -24.36
CA GLY A 182 -15.45 -19.98 -24.88
C GLY A 182 -14.07 -20.38 -25.43
N PHE A 183 -13.11 -19.46 -25.46
CA PHE A 183 -11.73 -19.72 -25.85
C PHE A 183 -10.77 -19.45 -24.69
N GLU A 184 -9.67 -20.19 -24.66
CA GLU A 184 -8.60 -20.03 -23.69
C GLU A 184 -7.26 -19.77 -24.40
N LYS A 185 -6.41 -18.98 -23.76
CA LYS A 185 -5.09 -18.65 -24.29
C LYS A 185 -4.17 -19.86 -24.14
N LYS A 186 -3.71 -20.38 -25.28
CA LYS A 186 -2.62 -21.36 -25.36
C LYS A 186 -1.53 -20.75 -26.23
N ASP A 187 -0.40 -20.42 -25.61
CA ASP A 187 0.70 -19.70 -26.22
C ASP A 187 0.24 -18.37 -26.86
N GLN A 188 0.37 -18.25 -28.18
CA GLN A 188 -0.03 -17.08 -28.98
C GLN A 188 -1.35 -17.29 -29.73
N ALA A 189 -2.18 -18.25 -29.29
CA ALA A 189 -3.46 -18.55 -29.92
C ALA A 189 -4.59 -18.64 -28.90
N CYS A 190 -5.81 -18.41 -29.39
CA CYS A 190 -7.03 -18.68 -28.67
C CYS A 190 -7.60 -20.02 -29.14
N VAL A 191 -7.64 -21.00 -28.24
CA VAL A 191 -8.10 -22.35 -28.53
C VAL A 191 -9.44 -22.56 -27.85
N ALA A 192 -10.41 -23.12 -28.58
CA ALA A 192 -11.73 -23.40 -28.03
C ALA A 192 -11.63 -24.31 -26.80
N VAL A 193 -12.29 -23.90 -25.72
CA VAL A 193 -12.38 -24.69 -24.49
C VAL A 193 -13.11 -25.99 -24.79
N GLN A 194 -12.45 -27.10 -24.49
CA GLN A 194 -13.03 -28.43 -24.62
C GLN A 194 -13.96 -28.68 -23.44
N VAL A 195 -15.27 -28.60 -23.69
CA VAL A 195 -16.30 -28.94 -22.71
C VAL A 195 -16.69 -30.41 -22.93
N PRO A 196 -16.44 -31.31 -21.95
CA PRO A 196 -16.81 -32.71 -22.09
C PRO A 196 -18.33 -32.89 -22.07
N GLU A 197 -18.80 -34.09 -22.42
CA GLU A 197 -20.21 -34.45 -22.28
C GLU A 197 -20.69 -34.33 -20.82
N ASN A 198 -21.94 -33.92 -20.62
CA ASN A 198 -22.54 -33.65 -19.30
C ASN A 198 -21.82 -32.53 -18.52
N ALA A 199 -21.31 -31.52 -19.23
CA ALA A 199 -20.73 -30.32 -18.65
C ALA A 199 -21.23 -29.06 -19.37
N ILE A 200 -21.18 -27.95 -18.66
CA ILE A 200 -21.46 -26.61 -19.19
C ILE A 200 -20.24 -25.71 -19.06
N PHE A 201 -20.03 -24.87 -20.09
CA PHE A 201 -19.01 -23.83 -20.04
C PHE A 201 -19.31 -22.82 -18.92
N VAL A 202 -18.27 -22.44 -18.18
CA VAL A 202 -18.31 -21.37 -17.19
C VAL A 202 -17.19 -20.37 -17.44
N ASP A 203 -17.54 -19.10 -17.42
CA ASP A 203 -16.58 -18.01 -17.64
C ASP A 203 -15.90 -17.65 -16.33
N THR A 204 -14.84 -18.38 -15.99
CA THR A 204 -14.03 -18.15 -14.79
C THR A 204 -12.71 -17.49 -15.19
N PRO A 205 -12.18 -16.48 -14.46
CA PRO A 205 -10.88 -15.88 -14.79
C PRO A 205 -9.72 -16.88 -14.71
N HIS A 206 -9.80 -17.81 -13.76
CA HIS A 206 -8.78 -18.80 -13.45
C HIS A 206 -9.41 -20.18 -13.22
N GLY A 207 -8.61 -21.22 -13.41
CA GLY A 207 -9.03 -22.61 -13.19
C GLY A 207 -9.84 -23.19 -14.36
N GLN A 208 -10.64 -24.21 -14.05
CA GLN A 208 -11.44 -24.94 -15.02
C GLN A 208 -12.54 -24.05 -15.61
N LYS A 209 -12.69 -24.12 -16.94
CA LYS A 209 -13.60 -23.29 -17.75
C LYS A 209 -14.95 -23.98 -18.02
N TRP A 210 -15.20 -25.09 -17.35
CA TRP A 210 -16.44 -25.84 -17.41
C TRP A 210 -16.74 -26.45 -16.05
N LYS A 211 -18.01 -26.78 -15.82
CA LYS A 211 -18.45 -27.54 -14.64
C LYS A 211 -19.41 -28.63 -15.09
N CYS A 212 -19.43 -29.74 -14.37
CA CYS A 212 -20.36 -30.81 -14.66
C CYS A 212 -21.81 -30.37 -14.45
N ASP A 213 -22.71 -30.96 -15.24
CA ASP A 213 -24.14 -30.86 -15.02
C ASP A 213 -24.52 -31.50 -13.68
N ARG A 214 -25.63 -31.04 -13.09
CA ARG A 214 -26.14 -31.61 -11.84
C ARG A 214 -26.43 -33.11 -12.03
N GLY A 215 -25.86 -33.93 -11.15
CA GLY A 215 -25.91 -35.39 -11.25
C GLY A 215 -24.63 -36.01 -11.79
N PHE A 216 -23.61 -35.21 -12.10
CA PHE A 216 -22.31 -35.66 -12.57
C PHE A 216 -21.19 -35.08 -11.69
N GLU A 217 -20.16 -35.89 -11.43
CA GLU A 217 -18.97 -35.50 -10.70
C GLU A 217 -17.75 -35.39 -11.64
N THR A 218 -16.87 -34.44 -11.35
CA THR A 218 -15.63 -34.28 -12.11
C THR A 218 -14.67 -35.42 -11.78
N ARG A 219 -14.33 -36.24 -12.77
CA ARG A 219 -13.22 -37.21 -12.67
C ARG A 219 -12.23 -36.96 -13.79
N SER A 220 -11.03 -36.52 -13.42
CA SER A 220 -9.99 -36.08 -14.35
C SER A 220 -10.49 -34.96 -15.27
N ASN A 221 -10.73 -35.24 -16.56
CA ASN A 221 -11.19 -34.25 -17.53
C ASN A 221 -12.55 -34.62 -18.13
N GLN A 222 -13.37 -35.33 -17.37
CA GLN A 222 -14.70 -35.81 -17.77
C GLN A 222 -15.70 -35.65 -16.62
N CYS A 223 -16.98 -35.63 -16.96
CA CYS A 223 -18.08 -35.65 -16.03
C CYS A 223 -18.70 -37.05 -16.03
N LEU A 224 -18.56 -37.75 -14.90
CA LEU A 224 -19.13 -39.09 -14.74
C LEU A 224 -20.38 -39.03 -13.89
N GLN A 225 -21.40 -39.80 -14.25
CA GLN A 225 -22.66 -39.81 -13.53
C GLN A 225 -22.46 -40.24 -12.06
N VAL A 226 -23.01 -39.47 -11.13
CA VAL A 226 -23.02 -39.81 -9.71
C VAL A 226 -23.87 -41.06 -9.51
N LYS A 227 -23.25 -42.14 -9.02
CA LYS A 227 -23.97 -43.36 -8.66
C LYS A 227 -24.66 -43.15 -7.32
N LEU A 228 -25.98 -43.04 -7.36
CA LEU A 228 -26.83 -42.92 -6.18
C LEU A 228 -27.05 -44.31 -5.56
N PRO A 229 -26.62 -44.55 -4.32
CA PRO A 229 -27.02 -45.74 -3.59
C PRO A 229 -28.50 -45.67 -3.20
N GLU A 230 -29.05 -46.81 -2.76
CA GLU A 230 -30.41 -46.87 -2.23
C GLU A 230 -30.55 -45.91 -1.03
N ASN A 231 -31.72 -45.26 -0.92
CA ASN A 231 -32.01 -44.28 0.13
C ASN A 231 -31.11 -43.03 0.13
N ALA A 232 -30.56 -42.63 -1.02
CA ALA A 232 -29.82 -41.37 -1.19
C ALA A 232 -30.48 -40.43 -2.22
N HIS A 233 -30.11 -39.15 -2.16
CA HIS A 233 -30.43 -38.12 -3.15
C HIS A 233 -29.19 -37.29 -3.48
N LEU A 234 -29.20 -36.57 -4.60
CA LEU A 234 -28.09 -35.67 -4.94
C LEU A 234 -27.97 -34.56 -3.89
N ASN A 235 -26.74 -34.28 -3.45
CA ASN A 235 -26.44 -33.22 -2.50
C ASN A 235 -26.76 -31.82 -3.09
N SER A 236 -26.63 -30.77 -2.28
CA SER A 236 -26.90 -29.40 -2.74
C SER A 236 -26.02 -28.99 -3.94
N ALA A 237 -24.72 -29.33 -3.91
CA ALA A 237 -23.77 -29.03 -4.98
C ALA A 237 -24.09 -29.76 -6.30
N GLY A 238 -24.75 -30.92 -6.22
CA GLY A 238 -25.16 -31.72 -7.37
C GLY A 238 -24.05 -32.62 -7.94
N ASP A 239 -22.88 -32.66 -7.32
CA ASP A 239 -21.71 -33.45 -7.70
C ASP A 239 -21.47 -34.66 -6.77
N GLY A 240 -22.36 -34.86 -5.81
CA GLY A 240 -22.34 -35.98 -4.88
C GLY A 240 -23.73 -36.30 -4.37
N TRP A 241 -23.81 -37.06 -3.29
CA TRP A 241 -25.07 -37.50 -2.72
C TRP A 241 -25.07 -37.44 -1.20
N ASP A 242 -26.25 -37.25 -0.64
CA ASP A 242 -26.55 -37.28 0.79
C ASP A 242 -27.61 -38.36 1.06
N CYS A 243 -27.59 -38.94 2.26
CA CYS A 243 -28.63 -39.89 2.65
C CYS A 243 -29.98 -39.19 2.85
N ASN A 244 -31.05 -39.84 2.38
CA ASN A 244 -32.41 -39.48 2.75
C ASN A 244 -32.58 -39.68 4.25
N ARG A 245 -33.27 -38.77 4.95
CA ARG A 245 -33.60 -39.00 6.37
C ARG A 245 -34.61 -40.15 6.48
N PRO A 246 -34.49 -41.05 7.48
CA PRO A 246 -33.57 -41.04 8.62
C PRO A 246 -32.25 -41.82 8.43
N TYR A 247 -31.91 -42.25 7.21
CA TYR A 247 -30.74 -43.09 6.92
C TYR A 247 -29.42 -42.34 7.14
N GLN A 248 -28.37 -43.06 7.56
CA GLN A 248 -27.03 -42.52 7.82
C GLN A 248 -25.96 -43.17 6.95
N LEU A 249 -24.92 -42.40 6.61
CA LEU A 249 -23.77 -42.87 5.84
C LEU A 249 -22.95 -43.87 6.66
N ARG A 250 -22.84 -45.10 6.14
CA ARG A 250 -22.05 -46.19 6.71
C ARG A 250 -21.43 -47.01 5.58
N SER A 251 -20.10 -47.14 5.58
CA SER A 251 -19.36 -47.94 4.58
C SER A 251 -19.70 -47.65 3.11
N GLY A 252 -20.03 -46.40 2.78
CA GLY A 252 -20.37 -45.99 1.40
C GLY A 252 -21.83 -46.24 0.99
N ALA A 253 -22.71 -46.60 1.93
CA ALA A 253 -24.15 -46.77 1.71
C ALA A 253 -24.99 -46.04 2.77
N CYS A 254 -26.28 -45.85 2.48
CA CYS A 254 -27.25 -45.29 3.42
C CYS A 254 -28.01 -46.41 4.12
N MET A 255 -27.82 -46.54 5.44
CA MET A 255 -28.45 -47.58 6.26
C MET A 255 -29.29 -46.95 7.37
N SER A 256 -30.41 -47.57 7.73
CA SER A 256 -31.13 -47.25 8.97
C SER A 256 -30.33 -47.81 10.14
N ASP A 257 -30.26 -47.08 11.26
CA ASP A 257 -29.68 -47.60 12.51
C ASP A 257 -30.28 -48.96 12.92
#